data_AF-A0A7C4GB19-F1
#
_entry.id   AF-A0A7C4GB19-F1
#
_cell.length_a   1.000
_cell.length_b   1.000
_cell.length_c   1.000
_cell.angle_alpha   90.00
_cell.angle_beta   90.00
_cell.angle_gamma   90.00
#
_symmetry.space_group_name_H-M   'P 1'
#
loop_
_entity.id
_entity.type
_entity.pdbx_description
1 polymer ?
#
loop_
_entity_poly.entity_id
_entity_poly.type
_entity_poly.pdbx_seq_one_letter_code
_entity_poly.pdbx_strand_id
1 'polypeptide(L)'
;VVRLVRTYPELVSPAAREAVDRMVGRRGGHKQCSIDELRAALGPAEAELRARLPARAYAALRAVSWEQVTALAAEGHEIGGHTVDHAILAVQTAAERDRQVDECVSALRQRLGRAVLGFAYPNGGPGDFGPGDQQRLAAAGVRYAVTTRCGDADRGHPYALNRVCIGGRHSPASFALELSGWLDRRRLMQQGWL
;
A
#
# COMPACT_ATOMS: atom_id res chain seq x y z
N VAL A 1 -1.40 11.39 5.70
CA VAL A 1 -2.03 12.17 6.79
C VAL A 1 -1.57 11.73 8.18
N VAL A 2 -1.97 10.55 8.68
CA VAL A 2 -1.71 10.07 10.06
C VAL A 2 -0.28 10.32 10.57
N ARG A 3 0.73 9.91 9.80
CA ARG A 3 2.14 10.07 10.19
C ARG A 3 2.55 11.53 10.35
N LEU A 4 2.09 12.40 9.44
CA LEU A 4 2.42 13.83 9.49
C LEU A 4 1.78 14.51 10.69
N VAL A 5 0.49 14.27 10.95
CA VAL A 5 -0.20 14.82 12.13
C VAL A 5 0.46 14.40 13.44
N ARG A 6 0.91 13.14 13.52
CA ARG A 6 1.62 12.64 14.72
C ARG A 6 3.00 13.25 14.92
N THR A 7 3.72 13.56 13.85
CA THR A 7 5.08 14.11 13.93
C THR A 7 5.06 15.64 14.03
N TYR A 8 4.10 16.28 13.39
CA TYR A 8 3.97 17.73 13.24
C TYR A 8 2.52 18.16 13.52
N PRO A 9 2.04 18.01 14.76
CA PRO A 9 0.65 18.28 15.12
C PRO A 9 0.25 19.75 14.91
N GLU A 10 1.21 20.68 14.92
CA GLU A 10 1.01 22.10 14.65
C GLU A 10 0.57 22.41 13.21
N LEU A 11 0.76 21.46 12.29
CA LEU A 11 0.36 21.62 10.89
C LEU A 11 -1.14 21.42 10.66
N VAL A 12 -1.92 21.07 11.70
CA VAL A 12 -3.37 20.92 11.61
C VAL A 12 -4.07 21.57 12.80
N SER A 13 -5.35 21.89 12.65
CA SER A 13 -6.18 22.42 13.73
C SER A 13 -6.37 21.39 14.85
N PRO A 14 -6.65 21.82 16.10
CA PRO A 14 -6.96 20.91 17.20
C PRO A 14 -8.11 19.94 16.86
N ALA A 15 -9.14 20.40 16.17
CA ALA A 15 -10.27 19.58 15.74
C ALA A 15 -9.87 18.49 14.72
N ALA A 16 -9.06 18.86 13.71
CA ALA A 16 -8.55 17.91 12.73
C ALA A 16 -7.62 16.88 13.38
N ARG A 17 -6.77 17.32 14.33
CA ARG A 17 -5.92 16.42 15.12
C ARG A 17 -6.75 15.42 15.92
N GLU A 18 -7.77 15.90 16.63
CA GLU A 18 -8.63 15.04 17.44
C GLU A 18 -9.36 14.00 16.58
N ALA A 19 -9.81 14.37 15.37
CA ALA A 19 -10.40 13.43 14.42
C ALA A 19 -9.40 12.34 13.99
N VAL A 20 -8.15 12.71 13.69
CA VAL A 20 -7.09 11.75 13.37
C VAL A 20 -6.80 10.84 14.57
N ASP A 21 -6.70 11.39 15.78
CA ASP A 21 -6.40 10.62 16.99
C ASP A 21 -7.53 9.64 17.33
N ARG A 22 -8.80 10.04 17.19
CA ARG A 22 -9.96 9.14 17.33
C ARG A 22 -9.93 8.00 16.30
N MET A 23 -9.67 8.33 15.03
CA MET A 23 -9.60 7.34 13.94
C MET A 23 -8.45 6.35 14.12
N VAL A 24 -7.29 6.84 14.55
CA VAL A 24 -6.13 5.98 14.78
C VAL A 24 -6.32 5.12 16.02
N GLY A 25 -6.95 5.65 17.08
CA GLY A 25 -7.18 4.92 18.33
C GLY A 25 -5.91 4.27 18.86
N ARG A 26 -5.96 2.94 19.10
CA ARG A 26 -4.76 2.13 19.37
C ARG A 26 -3.89 2.05 18.12
N ARG A 27 -2.56 2.01 18.27
CA ARG A 27 -1.60 2.02 17.16
C ARG A 27 -2.01 1.07 16.03
N GLY A 28 -2.43 1.65 14.89
CA GLY A 28 -2.85 0.89 13.71
C GLY A 28 -4.36 0.80 13.48
N GLY A 29 -5.22 1.41 14.31
CA GLY A 29 -6.68 1.35 14.17
C GLY A 29 -7.20 1.78 12.80
N HIS A 30 -6.61 2.82 12.21
CA HIS A 30 -6.90 3.27 10.83
C HIS A 30 -6.73 2.17 9.75
N LYS A 31 -6.05 1.06 10.03
CA LYS A 31 -5.94 -0.09 9.12
C LYS A 31 -7.16 -1.02 9.16
N GLN A 32 -8.05 -0.82 10.12
CA GLN A 32 -9.28 -1.59 10.27
C GLN A 32 -10.50 -0.84 9.71
N CYS A 33 -10.28 0.36 9.18
CA CYS A 33 -11.33 1.23 8.68
C CYS A 33 -11.43 1.13 7.16
N SER A 34 -12.66 1.26 6.66
CA SER A 34 -12.91 1.35 5.24
C SER A 34 -12.26 2.61 4.65
N ILE A 35 -12.05 2.63 3.33
CA ILE A 35 -11.46 3.82 2.71
C ILE A 35 -12.37 5.05 2.85
N ASP A 36 -13.68 4.85 2.88
CA ASP A 36 -14.66 5.92 3.04
C ASP A 36 -14.65 6.50 4.45
N GLU A 37 -14.54 5.64 5.47
CA GLU A 37 -14.33 6.08 6.86
C GLU A 37 -13.04 6.89 6.99
N LEU A 38 -11.96 6.43 6.36
CA LEU A 38 -10.67 7.14 6.37
C LEU A 38 -10.77 8.49 5.68
N ARG A 39 -11.40 8.57 4.51
CA ARG A 39 -11.61 9.84 3.80
C ARG A 39 -12.42 10.81 4.63
N ALA A 40 -13.52 10.34 5.23
CA ALA A 40 -14.38 11.17 6.06
C ALA A 40 -13.62 11.72 7.29
N ALA A 41 -12.84 10.89 7.98
CA ALA A 41 -12.13 11.30 9.18
C ALA A 41 -10.85 12.10 8.92
N LEU A 42 -10.11 11.76 7.87
CA LEU A 42 -8.78 12.32 7.59
C LEU A 42 -8.81 13.48 6.58
N GLY A 43 -9.90 13.64 5.82
CA GLY A 43 -10.04 14.67 4.79
C GLY A 43 -9.77 16.10 5.28
N PRO A 44 -10.33 16.55 6.42
CA PRO A 44 -10.03 17.87 6.97
C PRO A 44 -8.54 18.06 7.27
N ALA A 45 -7.91 17.08 7.92
CA ALA A 45 -6.47 17.13 8.21
C ALA A 45 -5.63 17.09 6.94
N GLU A 46 -6.03 16.34 5.92
CA GLU A 46 -5.35 16.31 4.62
C GLU A 46 -5.39 17.67 3.92
N ALA A 47 -6.56 18.32 3.91
CA ALA A 47 -6.71 19.65 3.30
C ALA A 47 -5.83 20.69 3.99
N GLU A 48 -5.81 20.70 5.33
CA GLU A 48 -4.95 21.60 6.10
C GLU A 48 -3.46 21.33 5.85
N LEU A 49 -3.04 20.05 5.86
CA LEU A 49 -1.67 19.68 5.54
C LEU A 49 -1.28 20.14 4.14
N ARG A 50 -2.14 19.94 3.14
CA ARG A 50 -1.88 20.35 1.76
C ARG A 50 -1.72 21.86 1.61
N ALA A 51 -2.49 22.64 2.38
CA ALA A 51 -2.41 24.11 2.37
C ALA A 51 -1.15 24.65 3.08
N ARG A 52 -0.62 23.92 4.07
CA ARG A 52 0.50 24.39 4.92
C ARG A 52 1.85 23.79 4.56
N LEU A 53 1.89 22.64 3.89
CA LEU A 53 3.15 22.01 3.50
C LEU A 53 3.88 22.86 2.45
N PRO A 54 5.18 23.15 2.64
CA PRO A 54 5.95 23.83 1.62
C PRO A 54 6.06 22.95 0.37
N ALA A 55 6.15 23.57 -0.81
CA ALA A 55 6.18 22.88 -2.10
C ALA A 55 7.21 21.72 -2.15
N ARG A 56 8.39 21.91 -1.56
CA ARG A 56 9.44 20.87 -1.48
C ARG A 56 9.00 19.64 -0.67
N ALA A 57 8.26 19.83 0.43
CA ALA A 57 7.79 18.74 1.26
C ALA A 57 6.66 17.99 0.56
N TYR A 58 5.76 18.71 -0.09
CA TYR A 58 4.72 18.10 -0.93
C TYR A 58 5.32 17.29 -2.08
N ALA A 59 6.32 17.84 -2.78
CA ALA A 59 7.02 17.15 -3.85
C ALA A 59 7.72 15.86 -3.39
N ALA A 60 8.25 15.82 -2.16
CA ALA A 60 8.86 14.63 -1.58
C ALA A 60 7.84 13.56 -1.12
N LEU A 61 6.57 13.93 -0.96
CA LEU A 61 5.53 13.05 -0.42
C LEU A 61 4.49 12.61 -1.46
N ARG A 62 4.39 13.30 -2.60
CA ARG A 62 3.43 12.98 -3.64
C ARG A 62 3.72 11.61 -4.27
N ALA A 63 2.66 10.95 -4.74
CA ALA A 63 2.80 9.84 -5.68
C ALA A 63 3.45 10.33 -6.99
N VAL A 64 4.10 9.41 -7.71
CA VAL A 64 4.61 9.67 -9.06
C VAL A 64 3.48 10.12 -9.99
N SER A 65 3.77 10.99 -10.97
CA SER A 65 2.78 11.39 -11.96
C SER A 65 2.65 10.34 -13.07
N TRP A 66 1.61 10.47 -13.89
CA TRP A 66 1.43 9.57 -15.02
C TRP A 66 2.54 9.66 -16.07
N GLU A 67 3.11 10.84 -16.30
CA GLU A 67 4.24 11.03 -17.20
C GLU A 67 5.46 10.25 -16.70
N GLN A 68 5.72 10.28 -15.39
CA GLN A 68 6.79 9.49 -14.76
C GLN A 68 6.51 7.99 -14.83
N VAL A 69 5.25 7.57 -14.63
CA VAL A 69 4.84 6.16 -14.79
C VAL A 69 5.10 5.68 -16.23
N THR A 70 4.71 6.47 -17.23
CA THR A 70 4.94 6.14 -18.65
C THR A 70 6.43 6.13 -18.99
N ALA A 71 7.23 7.06 -18.46
CA ALA A 71 8.67 7.08 -18.66
C ALA A 71 9.34 5.81 -18.09
N LEU A 72 9.04 5.45 -16.84
CA LEU A 72 9.54 4.22 -16.22
C LEU A 72 9.13 2.97 -17.02
N ALA A 73 7.89 2.93 -17.51
CA ALA A 73 7.41 1.83 -18.34
C ALA A 73 8.20 1.70 -19.66
N ALA A 74 8.56 2.83 -20.28
CA ALA A 74 9.36 2.88 -21.50
C ALA A 74 10.82 2.47 -21.27
N GLU A 75 11.35 2.70 -20.07
CA GLU A 75 12.68 2.24 -19.62
C GLU A 75 12.72 0.73 -19.27
N GLY A 76 11.58 0.03 -19.38
CA GLY A 76 11.50 -1.42 -19.15
C GLY A 76 11.06 -1.81 -17.74
N HIS A 77 10.70 -0.85 -16.87
CA HIS A 77 10.12 -1.18 -15.57
C HIS A 77 8.72 -1.79 -15.73
N GLU A 78 8.43 -2.82 -14.93
CA GLU A 78 7.06 -3.30 -14.75
C GLU A 78 6.28 -2.33 -13.85
N ILE A 79 5.05 -2.01 -14.27
CA ILE A 79 4.11 -1.20 -13.48
C ILE A 79 2.93 -2.09 -13.09
N GLY A 80 2.88 -2.46 -11.81
CA GLY A 80 1.81 -3.28 -11.22
C GLY A 80 0.72 -2.47 -10.53
N GLY A 81 -0.40 -3.12 -10.22
CA GLY A 81 -1.50 -2.52 -9.47
C GLY A 81 -1.26 -2.46 -7.95
N HIS A 82 -1.88 -1.51 -7.27
CA HIS A 82 -1.80 -1.35 -5.82
C HIS A 82 -3.09 -0.77 -5.20
N THR A 83 -4.23 -1.21 -5.74
CA THR A 83 -5.57 -0.59 -5.59
C THR A 83 -5.64 0.86 -6.09
N VAL A 84 -6.84 1.45 -6.09
CA VAL A 84 -7.05 2.86 -6.49
C VAL A 84 -6.62 3.78 -5.35
N ASP A 85 -7.05 3.46 -4.13
CA ASP A 85 -6.97 4.37 -2.99
C ASP A 85 -6.07 3.85 -1.85
N HIS A 86 -5.25 2.83 -2.13
CA HIS A 86 -4.49 2.12 -1.11
C HIS A 86 -5.40 1.50 -0.02
N ALA A 87 -6.62 1.10 -0.42
CA ALA A 87 -7.60 0.46 0.45
C ALA A 87 -7.15 -0.95 0.87
N ILE A 88 -7.24 -1.26 2.17
CA ILE A 88 -7.07 -2.64 2.67
C ILE A 88 -8.31 -3.42 2.26
N LEU A 89 -8.16 -4.40 1.37
CA LEU A 89 -9.28 -5.07 0.71
C LEU A 89 -10.17 -5.82 1.70
N ALA A 90 -9.57 -6.45 2.72
CA ALA A 90 -10.31 -7.23 3.70
C ALA A 90 -11.35 -6.43 4.52
N VAL A 91 -11.18 -5.11 4.65
CA VAL A 91 -12.10 -4.24 5.40
C VAL A 91 -13.06 -3.46 4.51
N GLN A 92 -13.02 -3.70 3.20
CA GLN A 92 -13.98 -3.13 2.25
C GLN A 92 -15.16 -4.08 1.99
N THR A 93 -16.27 -3.52 1.53
CA THR A 93 -17.40 -4.31 0.99
C THR A 93 -16.96 -5.04 -0.29
N ALA A 94 -17.66 -6.12 -0.67
CA ALA A 94 -17.35 -6.86 -1.89
C ALA A 94 -17.32 -5.97 -3.15
N ALA A 95 -18.31 -5.08 -3.29
CA ALA A 95 -18.36 -4.15 -4.42
C ALA A 95 -17.17 -3.19 -4.44
N GLU A 96 -16.76 -2.68 -3.28
CA GLU A 96 -15.62 -1.77 -3.19
C GLU A 96 -14.28 -2.49 -3.42
N ARG A 97 -14.14 -3.76 -3.00
CA ARG A 97 -12.96 -4.59 -3.32
C ARG A 97 -12.79 -4.75 -4.82
N ASP A 98 -13.86 -5.13 -5.50
CA ASP A 98 -13.87 -5.30 -6.95
C ASP A 98 -13.55 -4.00 -7.66
N ARG A 99 -14.17 -2.88 -7.24
CA ARG A 99 -13.87 -1.54 -7.77
C ARG A 99 -12.39 -1.19 -7.63
N GLN A 100 -11.84 -1.36 -6.43
CA GLN A 100 -10.44 -1.04 -6.10
C GLN A 100 -9.44 -1.83 -6.97
N VAL A 101 -9.76 -3.08 -7.31
CA VAL A 101 -8.93 -3.91 -8.19
C VAL A 101 -9.13 -3.53 -9.65
N ASP A 102 -10.38 -3.50 -10.11
CA ASP A 102 -10.72 -3.36 -11.52
C ASP A 102 -10.39 -1.99 -12.07
N GLU A 103 -10.74 -0.92 -11.37
CA GLU A 103 -10.43 0.44 -11.81
C GLU A 103 -8.92 0.68 -11.81
N CYS A 104 -8.19 0.16 -10.81
CA CYS A 104 -6.73 0.25 -10.74
C CYS A 104 -6.09 -0.44 -11.96
N VAL A 105 -6.45 -1.69 -12.22
CA VAL A 105 -5.90 -2.47 -13.33
C VAL A 105 -6.33 -1.87 -14.68
N SER A 106 -7.58 -1.44 -14.82
CA SER A 106 -8.10 -0.84 -16.06
C SER A 106 -7.39 0.49 -16.37
N ALA A 107 -7.24 1.38 -15.38
CA ALA A 107 -6.57 2.67 -15.57
C ALA A 107 -5.10 2.48 -15.97
N LEU A 108 -4.40 1.55 -15.34
CA LEU A 108 -3.02 1.20 -15.72
C LEU A 108 -2.93 0.63 -17.13
N ARG A 109 -3.83 -0.30 -17.50
CA ARG A 109 -3.87 -0.86 -18.86
C ARG A 109 -4.13 0.20 -19.90
N GLN A 110 -5.12 1.06 -19.67
CA GLN A 110 -5.48 2.14 -20.57
C GLN A 110 -4.31 3.12 -20.75
N ARG A 111 -3.64 3.50 -19.66
CA ARG A 111 -2.52 4.45 -19.72
C ARG A 111 -1.28 3.84 -20.39
N LEU A 112 -0.98 2.58 -20.12
CA LEU A 112 0.26 1.94 -20.54
C LEU A 112 0.15 1.22 -21.90
N GLY A 113 -1.08 0.97 -22.39
CA GLY A 113 -1.31 0.24 -23.64
C GLY A 113 -0.86 -1.23 -23.59
N ARG A 114 -0.66 -1.79 -22.39
CA ARG A 114 -0.18 -3.17 -22.17
C ARG A 114 -0.83 -3.82 -20.96
N ALA A 115 -0.73 -5.14 -20.86
CA ALA A 115 -1.26 -5.89 -19.71
C ALA A 115 -0.53 -5.52 -18.41
N VAL A 116 -1.29 -5.45 -17.31
CA VAL A 116 -0.79 -5.35 -15.94
C VAL A 116 -0.64 -6.76 -15.38
N LEU A 117 0.58 -7.17 -15.05
CA LEU A 117 0.91 -8.55 -14.68
C LEU A 117 1.04 -8.73 -13.17
N GLY A 118 1.69 -7.79 -12.48
CA GLY A 118 1.83 -7.79 -11.03
C GLY A 118 0.80 -6.94 -10.29
N PHE A 119 0.57 -7.32 -9.03
CA PHE A 119 -0.20 -6.54 -8.06
C PHE A 119 0.49 -6.59 -6.69
N ALA A 120 0.38 -5.54 -5.88
CA ALA A 120 0.78 -5.56 -4.48
C ALA A 120 -0.44 -5.27 -3.61
N TYR A 121 -0.67 -6.05 -2.55
CA TYR A 121 -1.73 -5.71 -1.61
C TYR A 121 -1.32 -4.53 -0.72
N PRO A 122 -2.16 -3.50 -0.54
CA PRO A 122 -1.93 -2.45 0.44
C PRO A 122 -1.69 -3.04 1.83
N ASN A 123 -0.60 -2.64 2.47
CA ASN A 123 0.04 -3.33 3.61
C ASN A 123 0.46 -4.79 3.33
N GLY A 124 -0.45 -5.65 2.87
CA GLY A 124 -0.17 -7.03 2.48
C GLY A 124 0.17 -7.96 3.64
N GLY A 125 -0.24 -7.63 4.86
CA GLY A 125 -0.09 -8.45 6.05
C GLY A 125 -1.15 -9.53 6.21
N PRO A 126 -1.08 -10.33 7.28
CA PRO A 126 -2.10 -11.31 7.60
C PRO A 126 -3.48 -10.65 7.73
N GLY A 127 -4.47 -11.18 7.02
CA GLY A 127 -5.84 -10.67 7.07
C GLY A 127 -6.12 -9.39 6.27
N ASP A 128 -5.15 -8.83 5.53
CA ASP A 128 -5.38 -7.65 4.68
C ASP A 128 -6.05 -7.99 3.33
N PHE A 129 -6.01 -9.26 2.93
CA PHE A 129 -6.55 -9.80 1.69
C PHE A 129 -7.00 -11.26 1.89
N GLY A 130 -7.74 -11.83 0.94
CA GLY A 130 -8.21 -13.22 1.02
C GLY A 130 -8.49 -13.87 -0.34
N PRO A 131 -9.05 -15.09 -0.35
CA PRO A 131 -9.28 -15.87 -1.57
C PRO A 131 -10.12 -15.14 -2.63
N GLY A 132 -11.13 -14.37 -2.21
CA GLY A 132 -11.93 -13.55 -3.12
C GLY A 132 -11.12 -12.50 -3.88
N ASP A 133 -10.12 -11.88 -3.24
CA ASP A 133 -9.25 -10.91 -3.91
C ASP A 133 -8.32 -11.59 -4.91
N GLN A 134 -7.82 -12.79 -4.57
CA GLN A 134 -6.99 -13.58 -5.48
C GLN A 134 -7.76 -13.99 -6.73
N GLN A 135 -9.02 -14.42 -6.55
CA GLN A 135 -9.93 -14.74 -7.67
C GLN A 135 -10.22 -13.51 -8.52
N ARG A 136 -10.51 -12.36 -7.89
CA ARG A 136 -10.75 -11.09 -8.60
C ARG A 136 -9.52 -10.64 -9.40
N LEU A 137 -8.32 -10.74 -8.84
CA LEU A 137 -7.08 -10.40 -9.55
C LEU A 137 -6.85 -11.30 -10.76
N ALA A 138 -7.07 -12.61 -10.61
CA ALA A 138 -6.99 -13.56 -11.71
C ALA A 138 -8.01 -13.23 -12.82
N ALA A 139 -9.26 -12.96 -12.44
CA ALA A 139 -10.32 -12.55 -13.37
C ALA A 139 -10.02 -11.22 -14.05
N ALA A 140 -9.39 -10.30 -13.32
CA ALA A 140 -8.89 -9.04 -13.85
C ALA A 140 -7.65 -9.22 -14.72
N GLY A 141 -7.11 -10.43 -14.93
CA GLY A 141 -5.97 -10.71 -15.82
C GLY A 141 -4.59 -10.36 -15.25
N VAL A 142 -4.50 -10.17 -13.93
CA VAL A 142 -3.22 -10.12 -13.19
C VAL A 142 -2.64 -11.54 -13.13
N ARG A 143 -1.32 -11.68 -13.17
CA ARG A 143 -0.62 -12.99 -13.14
C ARG A 143 -0.04 -13.34 -11.79
N TYR A 144 0.32 -12.34 -10.98
CA TYR A 144 0.83 -12.56 -9.64
C TYR A 144 0.52 -11.39 -8.71
N ALA A 145 0.49 -11.66 -7.41
CA ALA A 145 0.36 -10.65 -6.39
C ALA A 145 1.33 -10.89 -5.23
N VAL A 146 1.89 -9.81 -4.70
CA VAL A 146 2.88 -9.85 -3.62
C VAL A 146 2.29 -9.38 -2.30
N THR A 147 2.72 -10.04 -1.22
CA THR A 147 2.35 -9.76 0.16
C THR A 147 3.52 -9.11 0.90
N THR A 148 3.43 -8.92 2.21
CA THR A 148 4.59 -8.64 3.07
C THR A 148 5.03 -9.84 3.90
N ARG A 149 4.57 -11.05 3.55
CA ARG A 149 5.08 -12.28 4.16
C ARG A 149 6.55 -12.45 3.80
N CYS A 150 7.41 -12.58 4.80
CA CYS A 150 8.85 -12.68 4.60
C CYS A 150 9.27 -14.03 4.00
N GLY A 151 10.27 -14.00 3.11
CA GLY A 151 10.93 -15.17 2.53
C GLY A 151 10.86 -15.24 1.01
N ASP A 152 11.31 -16.37 0.48
CA ASP A 152 11.36 -16.65 -0.96
C ASP A 152 9.97 -16.77 -1.59
N ALA A 153 9.83 -16.31 -2.82
CA ALA A 153 8.58 -16.39 -3.57
C ALA A 153 8.16 -17.85 -3.82
N ASP A 154 6.94 -18.20 -3.41
CA ASP A 154 6.36 -19.53 -3.63
C ASP A 154 5.49 -19.55 -4.89
N ARG A 155 5.96 -20.25 -5.92
CA ARG A 155 5.25 -20.35 -7.21
C ARG A 155 3.92 -21.12 -7.11
N GLY A 156 3.69 -21.88 -6.04
CA GLY A 156 2.41 -22.54 -5.75
C GLY A 156 1.29 -21.56 -5.35
N HIS A 157 1.66 -20.34 -4.94
CA HIS A 157 0.74 -19.30 -4.50
C HIS A 157 0.99 -17.98 -5.24
N PRO A 158 0.73 -17.92 -6.57
CA PRO A 158 1.11 -16.77 -7.39
C PRO A 158 0.44 -15.46 -6.97
N TYR A 159 -0.73 -15.51 -6.34
CA TYR A 159 -1.44 -14.34 -5.83
C TYR A 159 -1.18 -14.08 -4.33
N ALA A 160 -0.18 -14.71 -3.74
CA ALA A 160 0.23 -14.48 -2.36
C ALA A 160 1.75 -14.65 -2.19
N LEU A 161 2.52 -14.13 -3.16
CA LEU A 161 3.97 -14.27 -3.14
C LEU A 161 4.60 -13.57 -1.93
N ASN A 162 5.60 -14.23 -1.36
CA ASN A 162 6.45 -13.67 -0.31
C ASN A 162 7.34 -12.55 -0.85
N ARG A 163 7.81 -11.69 0.05
CA ARG A 163 8.82 -10.66 -0.23
C ARG A 163 9.79 -10.51 0.92
N VAL A 164 11.02 -10.15 0.58
CA VAL A 164 11.98 -9.60 1.54
C VAL A 164 11.78 -8.08 1.63
N CYS A 165 11.34 -7.59 2.80
CA CYS A 165 10.96 -6.19 2.99
C CYS A 165 12.17 -5.30 3.26
N ILE A 166 12.70 -4.67 2.21
CA ILE A 166 13.81 -3.72 2.31
C ILE A 166 13.28 -2.28 2.41
N GLY A 167 13.77 -1.55 3.41
CA GLY A 167 13.49 -0.12 3.60
C GLY A 167 14.76 0.71 3.87
N GLY A 168 14.64 2.03 3.84
CA GLY A 168 15.77 2.97 3.89
C GLY A 168 16.59 3.03 5.20
N ARG A 169 16.35 2.12 6.15
CA ARG A 169 17.17 1.97 7.37
C ARG A 169 18.12 0.78 7.32
N HIS A 170 18.11 -0.01 6.25
CA HIS A 170 19.06 -1.10 6.11
C HIS A 170 20.45 -0.57 5.72
N SER A 171 21.46 -0.95 6.50
CA SER A 171 22.85 -0.92 6.05
C SER A 171 23.11 -2.05 5.05
N PRO A 172 24.19 -2.00 4.25
CA PRO A 172 24.58 -3.10 3.37
C PRO A 172 24.67 -4.46 4.09
N ALA A 173 25.20 -4.47 5.33
CA ALA A 173 25.28 -5.67 6.14
C ALA A 173 23.89 -6.20 6.53
N SER A 174 22.99 -5.33 6.98
CA SER A 174 21.61 -5.76 7.30
C SER A 174 20.82 -6.18 6.05
N PHE A 175 21.06 -5.54 4.90
CA PHE A 175 20.47 -5.94 3.62
C PHE A 175 20.90 -7.36 3.23
N ALA A 176 22.20 -7.65 3.29
CA ALA A 176 22.72 -9.00 3.04
C ALA A 176 22.12 -10.04 4.00
N LEU A 177 21.85 -9.64 5.25
CA LEU A 177 21.23 -10.48 6.25
C LEU A 177 19.74 -10.75 6.01
N GLU A 178 19.00 -9.77 5.48
CA GLU A 178 17.61 -9.99 5.03
C GLU A 178 17.57 -10.94 3.83
N LEU A 179 18.52 -10.82 2.89
CA LEU A 179 18.56 -11.68 1.70
C LEU A 179 19.02 -13.12 1.96
N SER A 180 19.69 -13.38 3.08
CA SER A 180 20.17 -14.73 3.41
C SER A 180 19.08 -15.64 3.98
N GLY A 181 17.89 -15.10 4.26
CA GLY A 181 16.80 -15.81 4.93
C GLY A 181 17.01 -16.01 6.44
N TRP A 182 18.16 -15.59 6.99
CA TRP A 182 18.49 -15.82 8.40
C TRP A 182 17.52 -15.14 9.37
N LEU A 183 16.90 -14.03 8.93
CA LEU A 183 15.94 -13.28 9.72
C LEU A 183 14.49 -13.71 9.47
N ASP A 184 14.20 -14.56 8.50
CA ASP A 184 12.83 -14.84 8.02
C ASP A 184 11.90 -15.31 9.14
N ARG A 185 12.32 -16.31 9.93
CA ARG A 185 11.52 -16.82 11.04
C ARG A 185 11.18 -15.72 12.05
N ARG A 186 12.17 -14.88 12.38
CA ARG A 186 11.98 -13.74 13.28
C ARG A 186 11.03 -12.71 12.67
N ARG A 187 11.16 -12.41 11.38
CA ARG A 187 10.31 -11.47 10.65
C ARG A 187 8.86 -11.95 10.60
N LEU A 188 8.65 -13.22 10.30
CA LEU A 188 7.32 -13.84 10.27
C LEU A 188 6.62 -13.72 11.63
N MET A 189 7.30 -14.04 12.74
CA MET A 189 6.75 -13.86 14.10
C MET A 189 6.43 -12.38 14.41
N GLN A 190 7.35 -11.46 14.08
CA GLN A 190 7.14 -10.02 14.33
C GLN A 190 5.96 -9.43 13.55
N GLN A 191 5.63 -10.03 12.41
CA GLN A 191 4.57 -9.57 11.51
C GLN A 191 3.27 -10.37 11.70
N GLY A 192 3.23 -11.34 12.62
CA GLY A 192 2.04 -12.14 12.90
C GLY A 192 1.70 -13.19 11.83
N TRP A 193 2.69 -13.64 11.06
CA TRP A 193 2.54 -14.75 10.11
C TRP A 193 2.79 -16.13 10.74
N LEU A 194 3.37 -16.15 11.94
CA LEU A 194 3.63 -17.32 12.80
C LEU A 194 3.24 -16.94 14.24
#